data_AF-A0A954YZY4-F1
#
_entry.id   AF-A0A954YZY4-F1
#
_cell.length_a   1.000
_cell.length_b   1.000
_cell.length_c   1.000
_cell.angle_alpha   90.00
_cell.angle_beta   90.00
_cell.angle_gamma   90.00
#
_symmetry.space_group_name_H-M   'P 1'
#
loop_
_entity.id
_entity.type
_entity.pdbx_description
1 polymer ?
#
loop_
_entity_poly.entity_id
_entity_poly.type
_entity_poly.pdbx_seq_one_letter_code
_entity_poly.pdbx_strand_id
1 'polypeptide(L)' 'RYSFGYPACPALEDQEKLWPLLEPGRIDISLSDEYQLEPEQSTSAIIAHHPEARYFSVRDRKADPDLKERIGV' A
#
# COMPACT_ATOMS: atom_id res chain seq x y z
N ARG A 1 6.44 -0.71 -7.23
CA ARG A 1 5.51 0.21 -6.55
C ARG A 1 4.48 -0.63 -5.82
N TYR A 2 4.03 -0.23 -4.64
CA TYR A 2 3.00 -0.93 -3.88
C TYR A 2 1.91 0.07 -3.49
N SER A 3 0.70 -0.40 -3.21
CA SER A 3 -0.40 0.46 -2.78
C SER A 3 -1.22 -0.29 -1.74
N PHE A 4 -1.81 0.45 -0.81
CA PHE A 4 -2.76 -0.11 0.16
C PHE A 4 -4.02 -0.64 -0.56
N GLY A 5 -4.60 -1.71 -0.02
CA GLY A 5 -5.69 -2.48 -0.65
C GLY A 5 -5.22 -3.57 -1.65
N TYR A 6 -3.92 -3.67 -1.97
CA TYR A 6 -3.37 -4.71 -2.85
C TYR A 6 -2.77 -5.89 -2.07
N PRO A 7 -2.50 -7.05 -2.70
CA PRO A 7 -2.06 -8.26 -1.99
C PRO A 7 -0.80 -8.11 -1.11
N ALA A 8 0.13 -7.21 -1.46
CA ALA A 8 1.31 -6.93 -0.65
C ALA A 8 1.02 -6.04 0.58
N CYS A 9 -0.02 -5.21 0.51
CA CYS A 9 -0.43 -4.25 1.52
C CYS A 9 -1.98 -4.25 1.62
N PRO A 10 -2.60 -5.31 2.17
CA PRO A 10 -4.03 -5.56 1.99
C PRO A 10 -4.94 -4.67 2.85
N ALA A 11 -4.42 -4.10 3.94
CA ALA A 11 -5.14 -3.13 4.76
C ALA A 11 -5.29 -1.83 3.97
N LEU A 12 -6.52 -1.43 3.67
CA LEU A 12 -6.81 -0.19 2.95
C LEU A 12 -6.70 1.02 3.90
N GLU A 13 -7.09 0.85 5.16
CA GLU A 13 -7.01 1.82 6.25
C GLU A 13 -5.60 2.37 6.47
N ASP A 14 -4.58 1.58 6.12
CA ASP A 14 -3.19 2.02 6.18
C ASP A 14 -2.87 3.19 5.22
N GLN A 15 -3.78 3.51 4.30
CA GLN A 15 -3.68 4.69 3.45
C GLN A 15 -3.60 5.99 4.26
N GLU A 16 -4.21 6.06 5.45
CA GLU A 16 -4.07 7.20 6.37
C GLU A 16 -2.62 7.48 6.76
N LYS A 17 -1.74 6.46 6.77
CA LYS A 17 -0.32 6.64 7.09
C LYS A 17 0.39 7.56 6.09
N LEU A 18 -0.15 7.69 4.88
CA LEU A 18 0.39 8.59 3.85
C LEU A 18 0.01 10.06 4.07
N TRP A 19 -1.09 10.34 4.78
CA TRP A 19 -1.60 11.70 4.97
C TRP A 19 -0.60 12.64 5.64
N PRO A 20 0.01 12.30 6.79
CA PRO A 20 1.00 13.18 7.42
C PRO A 20 2.31 13.32 6.63
N LEU A 21 2.55 12.46 5.63
CA LEU A 21 3.79 12.47 4.85
C LEU A 21 3.64 13.26 3.55
N LEU A 22 2.51 13.12 2.86
CA LEU A 22 2.28 13.70 1.54
C LEU A 22 1.44 14.98 1.59
N GLU A 23 0.61 15.13 2.62
CA GLU A 23 -0.44 16.15 2.73
C GLU A 23 -1.25 16.27 1.40
N PRO A 24 -1.97 15.22 0.99
CA PRO A 24 -2.63 15.17 -0.33
C PRO A 24 -3.68 16.25 -0.55
N GLY A 25 -4.22 16.84 0.53
CA GLY A 25 -5.13 17.98 0.45
C GLY A 25 -4.56 19.19 -0.29
N ARG A 26 -3.23 19.28 -0.48
CA ARG A 26 -2.60 20.31 -1.32
C ARG A 26 -2.97 20.23 -2.81
N ILE A 27 -3.50 19.07 -3.24
CA ILE A 27 -3.96 18.78 -4.60
C ILE A 27 -5.42 18.28 -4.60
N ASP A 28 -6.20 18.68 -3.59
CA ASP A 28 -7.63 18.37 -3.45
C ASP A 28 -7.94 16.86 -3.39
N ILE A 29 -7.01 16.05 -2.86
CA ILE A 29 -7.24 14.63 -2.57
C ILE A 29 -7.59 14.44 -1.09
N SER A 30 -8.66 13.70 -0.81
CA SER A 30 -9.15 13.31 0.52
C SER A 30 -9.32 11.80 0.66
N LEU A 31 -9.59 11.33 1.89
CA LEU A 31 -10.06 9.96 2.14
C LEU A 31 -11.55 9.96 2.43
N SER A 32 -12.26 8.95 1.89
CA SER A 32 -13.60 8.59 2.34
C SER A 32 -13.56 7.93 3.73
N ASP A 33 -14.73 7.72 4.32
CA ASP A 33 -14.87 6.99 5.60
C ASP A 33 -14.38 5.53 5.50
N GLU A 34 -14.40 4.95 4.31
CA GLU A 34 -13.86 3.63 3.98
C GLU A 34 -12.41 3.67 3.46
N TYR A 35 -11.70 4.79 3.65
CA TYR A 35 -10.30 4.98 3.28
C TYR A 35 -10.03 4.87 1.77
N GLN A 36 -11.01 5.20 0.94
CA GLN A 36 -10.81 5.34 -0.50
C GLN A 36 -10.30 6.74 -0.83
N LEU A 37 -9.50 6.87 -1.89
CA LEU A 37 -9.10 8.18 -2.39
C LEU A 37 -10.28 8.86 -3.05
N GLU A 38 -10.51 10.12 -2.69
CA GLU A 38 -11.43 11.00 -3.42
C GLU A 38 -10.66 12.18 -4.02
N PRO A 39 -10.79 12.46 -5.33
CA PRO A 39 -11.65 11.77 -6.31
C PRO A 39 -11.23 10.32 -6.60
N GLU A 40 -12.18 9.45 -6.97
CA GLU A 40 -11.95 8.01 -7.22
C GLU A 40 -10.85 7.75 -8.27
N GLN A 41 -10.72 8.63 -9.26
CA GLN A 41 -9.65 8.61 -10.26
C GLN A 41 -8.30 9.14 -9.72
N SER A 42 -7.95 8.71 -8.51
CA SER A 42 -6.69 9.02 -7.83
C SER A 42 -5.87 7.74 -7.64
N THR A 43 -4.57 7.89 -7.41
CA THR A 43 -3.70 6.75 -7.11
C THR A 43 -2.63 7.15 -6.11
N SER A 44 -2.48 6.35 -5.06
CA SER A 44 -1.38 6.44 -4.09
C SER A 44 -0.44 5.25 -4.27
N ALA A 45 0.86 5.44 -4.03
CA ALA A 45 1.83 4.36 -4.12
C ALA A 45 3.07 4.58 -3.25
N ILE A 46 3.62 3.48 -2.75
CA ILE A 46 4.93 3.36 -2.13
C ILE A 46 5.91 2.88 -3.19
N ILE A 47 7.03 3.59 -3.38
CA ILE A 47 8.06 3.24 -4.36
C ILE A 47 9.27 2.63 -3.63
N ALA A 48 9.63 1.41 -4.01
CA ALA A 48 10.85 0.76 -3.56
C ALA A 48 11.83 0.65 -4.73
N HIS A 49 13.04 1.18 -4.54
CA HIS A 49 14.09 1.18 -5.58
C HIS A 49 14.99 -0.07 -5.54
N HIS A 50 14.88 -0.91 -4.53
CA HIS A 50 15.76 -2.07 -4.36
C HIS A 50 15.62 -3.02 -5.57
N PRO A 51 16.74 -3.50 -6.17
CA PRO A 51 16.70 -4.31 -7.39
C PRO A 51 15.97 -5.66 -7.20
N GLU A 52 15.93 -6.17 -5.98
CA GLU A 52 15.20 -7.40 -5.66
C GLU A 52 13.74 -7.19 -5.24
N ALA A 53 13.25 -5.94 -5.26
CA ALA A 53 11.87 -5.64 -4.96
C ALA A 53 10.96 -6.22 -6.06
N ARG A 54 9.89 -6.90 -5.63
CA ARG A 54 8.97 -7.62 -6.53
C ARG A 54 7.59 -7.69 -5.91
N TYR A 55 6.56 -7.77 -6.73
CA TYR A 55 5.20 -7.96 -6.24
C TYR A 55 5.07 -9.31 -5.54
N PHE A 56 4.39 -9.32 -4.40
CA PHE A 56 4.10 -10.50 -3.61
C PHE A 56 2.71 -10.38 -2.98
N SER A 57 2.22 -11.47 -2.38
CA SER A 57 0.97 -11.49 -1.64
C SER A 57 1.24 -12.00 -0.24
N VAL A 58 0.81 -11.26 0.80
CA VAL A 58 0.98 -11.69 2.20
C VAL A 58 0.14 -12.92 2.56
N ARG A 59 -0.83 -13.28 1.70
CA ARG A 59 -1.73 -14.43 1.91
C ARG A 59 -1.33 -15.66 1.10
N ASP A 60 -0.43 -15.52 0.13
CA ASP A 60 -0.05 -16.63 -0.76
C ASP A 60 1.15 -17.42 -0.21
N ARG A 61 0.85 -18.33 0.71
CA ARG A 61 1.85 -19.21 1.34
C ARG A 61 2.48 -20.24 0.38
N LYS A 62 1.88 -20.48 -0.78
CA LYS A 62 2.44 -21.41 -1.77
C LYS A 62 3.51 -20.74 -2.62
N ALA A 63 3.35 -19.45 -2.89
CA ALA A 63 4.28 -18.68 -3.72
C ALA A 63 5.59 -18.32 -2.98
N ASP A 64 5.52 -18.09 -1.67
CA ASP A 64 6.70 -17.80 -0.84
C ASP A 64 6.54 -18.41 0.57
N PRO A 65 7.02 -19.66 0.78
CA PRO A 65 6.89 -20.37 2.05
C PRO A 65 7.56 -19.67 3.23
N ASP A 66 8.64 -18.94 2.97
CA ASP A 66 9.51 -18.30 3.98
C ASP A 66 9.17 -16.81 4.16
N LEU A 67 8.07 -16.32 3.55
CA LEU A 67 7.70 -14.91 3.55
C LEU A 67 7.72 -14.30 4.95
N LYS A 68 7.13 -14.99 5.93
CA LYS A 68 7.07 -14.56 7.34
C LYS A 68 8.43 -14.19 7.92
N GLU A 69 9.44 -15.03 7.69
CA GLU A 69 10.80 -14.80 8.16
C GLU A 69 11.43 -13.59 7.47
N ARG A 70 11.17 -13.41 6.17
CA ARG A 70 11.71 -12.29 5.37
C ARG A 70 11.11 -10.93 5.72
N ILE A 71 9.83 -10.89 6.12
CA ILE A 71 9.13 -9.64 6.44
C ILE A 71 8.96 -9.39 7.95
N GLY A 72 9.44 -10.30 8.80
CA GLY A 72 9.49 -10.12 10.26
C GLY A 72 8.13 -10.18 10.96
N VAL A 73 7.17 -10.97 10.45
CA VAL A 73 5.81 -11.15 11.00
C VAL A 73 5.35 -12.60 11.05
#